data_AF-A0A2D6G7T0-F1
#
_entry.id   AF-A0A2D6G7T0-F1
#
_cell.length_a   1.000
_cell.length_b   1.000
_cell.length_c   1.000
_cell.angle_alpha   90.00
_cell.angle_beta   90.00
_cell.angle_gamma   90.00
#
_symmetry.space_group_name_H-M   'P 1'
#
loop_
_entity.id
_entity.type
_entity.pdbx_description
1 polymer ?
#
loop_
_entity_poly.entity_id
_entity_poly.type
_entity_poly.pdbx_seq_one_letter_code
_entity_poly.pdbx_strand_id
1 'polypeptide(L)'
;MKDPQEMSQDEIIDYCLENGLDVFKFIAENYSTKEEVVEVRNSDEENKTSYNKLEADLSSCRNIEEIVLGVLDALKGANNITLDEFTSYVKAELEDRRMRFDEPLKGIISGVLYNHAEKVEHGSEYKKKILHPVTASDLERLLEVSFPEDDLLHISGDLDSGYVRENYELDPDNGFVDEERKIKQIEGTNCWDGSEKGETRGMLTSFVERHLLEELKEEIDDELERFDERRKELEVRLGKVSKVRSKRFYVSGNSSEIGAFNRYFLKGHLGYGRGVVWDKTEGLEFDINIKKGKVDIVARNDEIAKKLLSEWDEYVRRRGKSRNNMAKNIKIVENRIGDKQVREVQGEIDKVVEERAVALLDGMVPAVNYLELGSPNFVSYLAMNKLFEEFPGITLKATIPEYNFRLFNLMKSMNVANTKTFGNVDLVYANLDDLVLLDFVNSSDFVIDQRQKLVRFNGSSMPIEKYREMLNHRDGGISIADLSKGYEIPELFVKTVDDRDRKKFGIVFLDYLGGYAPYTKNGEAGSKKREILRNLAERRLEDNAVVAMTYSLIGRKNTGDNNEIPDMARNHAEVEFASAGYRINDWDWKEYQDNKEKMLFIVYNIRKS
;
A
#
# COMPACT_ATOMS: atom_id res chain seq x y z
N MET A 1 2.98 -47.57 -41.97
CA MET A 1 2.13 -46.45 -41.53
C MET A 1 1.75 -46.78 -40.10
N LYS A 2 2.06 -45.90 -39.13
CA LYS A 2 1.64 -46.10 -37.74
C LYS A 2 0.11 -46.03 -37.68
N ASP A 3 -0.50 -46.79 -36.77
CA ASP A 3 -1.93 -46.62 -36.48
C ASP A 3 -2.14 -45.18 -36.00
N PRO A 4 -3.14 -44.42 -36.52
CA PRO A 4 -3.45 -43.08 -36.03
C PRO A 4 -3.50 -43.01 -34.51
N GLN A 5 -3.99 -44.06 -33.81
CA GLN A 5 -4.09 -44.13 -32.35
C GLN A 5 -2.76 -44.37 -31.62
N GLU A 6 -1.69 -44.69 -32.34
CA GLU A 6 -0.32 -44.87 -31.82
C GLU A 6 0.59 -43.69 -32.18
N MET A 7 0.08 -42.66 -32.86
CA MET A 7 0.80 -41.44 -33.20
C MET A 7 0.73 -40.45 -32.05
N SER A 8 1.86 -39.78 -31.77
CA SER A 8 1.87 -38.63 -30.86
C SER A 8 1.13 -37.43 -31.47
N GLN A 9 0.72 -36.47 -30.64
CA GLN A 9 -0.06 -35.30 -31.09
C GLN A 9 0.67 -34.49 -32.19
N ASP A 10 1.98 -34.30 -32.07
CA ASP A 10 2.79 -33.61 -33.09
C ASP A 10 2.85 -34.43 -34.40
N GLU A 11 2.95 -35.77 -34.31
CA GLU A 11 2.94 -36.64 -35.48
C GLU A 11 1.59 -36.61 -36.22
N ILE A 12 0.47 -36.39 -35.50
CA ILE A 12 -0.87 -36.28 -36.09
C ILE A 12 -1.03 -34.96 -36.84
N ILE A 13 -0.57 -33.86 -36.24
CA ILE A 13 -0.62 -32.52 -36.86
C ILE A 13 0.26 -32.50 -38.11
N ASP A 14 1.51 -32.96 -38.01
CA ASP A 14 2.43 -33.03 -39.15
C ASP A 14 1.86 -33.93 -40.25
N TYR A 15 1.29 -35.08 -39.89
CA TYR A 15 0.66 -35.98 -40.84
C TYR A 15 -0.54 -35.35 -41.55
N CYS A 16 -1.41 -34.63 -40.82
CA CYS A 16 -2.55 -33.96 -41.42
C CYS A 16 -2.11 -32.82 -42.37
N LEU A 17 -1.13 -32.01 -41.94
CA LEU A 17 -0.57 -30.93 -42.76
C LEU A 17 0.13 -31.45 -44.03
N GLU A 18 0.92 -32.52 -43.91
CA GLU A 18 1.61 -33.16 -45.06
C GLU A 18 0.64 -33.77 -46.08
N ASN A 19 -0.53 -34.20 -45.63
CA ASN A 19 -1.52 -34.87 -46.47
C ASN A 19 -2.72 -33.98 -46.84
N GLY A 20 -2.68 -32.69 -46.46
CA GLY A 20 -3.78 -31.75 -46.71
C GLY A 20 -5.10 -32.19 -46.08
N LEU A 21 -5.02 -32.88 -44.94
CA LEU A 21 -6.17 -33.33 -44.16
C LEU A 21 -6.56 -32.27 -43.15
N ASP A 22 -7.86 -32.09 -42.97
CA ASP A 22 -8.40 -31.29 -41.89
C ASP A 22 -8.12 -31.99 -40.54
N VAL A 23 -7.36 -31.31 -39.68
CA VAL A 23 -6.91 -31.83 -38.39
C VAL A 23 -8.09 -32.18 -37.48
N PHE A 24 -9.16 -31.39 -37.50
CA PHE A 24 -10.35 -31.62 -36.66
C PHE A 24 -11.18 -32.79 -37.16
N LYS A 25 -11.36 -32.92 -38.48
CA LYS A 25 -12.00 -34.08 -39.08
C LYS A 25 -11.23 -35.35 -38.76
N PHE A 26 -9.90 -35.31 -38.87
CA PHE A 26 -9.05 -36.45 -38.56
C PHE A 26 -9.13 -36.85 -37.08
N ILE A 27 -9.12 -35.88 -36.17
CA ILE A 27 -9.25 -36.14 -34.73
C ILE A 27 -10.65 -36.63 -34.37
N ALA A 28 -11.71 -35.99 -34.85
CA ALA A 28 -13.09 -36.40 -34.58
C ALA A 28 -13.39 -37.82 -35.09
N GLU A 29 -12.86 -38.20 -36.25
CA GLU A 29 -13.07 -39.53 -36.85
C GLU A 29 -12.25 -40.64 -36.17
N ASN A 30 -11.09 -40.33 -35.57
CA ASN A 30 -10.16 -41.33 -35.04
C ASN A 30 -10.05 -41.37 -33.50
N TYR A 31 -10.49 -40.31 -32.82
CA TYR A 31 -10.31 -40.10 -31.38
C TYR A 31 -11.59 -39.81 -30.59
N SER A 32 -12.72 -39.55 -31.24
CA SER A 32 -14.01 -39.48 -30.55
C SER A 32 -14.34 -40.86 -29.98
N THR A 33 -14.42 -40.96 -28.65
CA THR A 33 -14.67 -42.21 -27.93
C THR A 33 -15.99 -42.83 -28.36
N LYS A 34 -15.94 -44.13 -28.65
CA LYS A 34 -17.07 -45.00 -28.97
C LYS A 34 -18.01 -45.08 -27.76
N GLU A 35 -19.01 -44.22 -27.67
CA GLU A 35 -20.20 -44.50 -26.84
C GLU A 35 -21.41 -43.62 -27.20
N GLU A 36 -21.75 -43.51 -28.49
CA GLU A 36 -23.14 -43.23 -28.94
C GLU A 36 -23.29 -43.47 -30.44
N VAL A 37 -23.05 -44.72 -30.88
CA VAL A 37 -23.53 -45.20 -32.19
C VAL A 37 -24.80 -46.00 -31.93
N VAL A 38 -25.88 -45.29 -31.60
CA VAL A 38 -27.24 -45.84 -31.65
C VAL A 38 -28.03 -45.08 -32.71
N GLU A 39 -28.22 -45.76 -33.84
CA GLU A 39 -29.23 -45.55 -34.87
C GLU A 39 -29.63 -44.10 -35.23
N VAL A 40 -28.85 -43.49 -36.12
CA VAL A 40 -29.40 -42.54 -37.10
C VAL A 40 -29.05 -43.05 -38.50
N ARG A 41 -29.86 -43.99 -38.99
CA ARG A 41 -30.04 -44.15 -40.44
C ARG A 41 -31.14 -43.19 -40.86
N ASN A 42 -30.78 -42.28 -41.77
CA ASN A 42 -31.58 -41.29 -42.49
C ASN A 42 -31.55 -39.85 -41.93
N SER A 43 -30.44 -39.13 -42.16
CA SER A 43 -30.45 -37.68 -42.42
C SER A 43 -29.09 -37.19 -42.96
N ASP A 44 -28.65 -37.75 -44.10
CA ASP A 44 -27.39 -37.36 -44.78
C ASP A 44 -27.43 -35.96 -45.45
N GLU A 45 -28.56 -35.24 -45.38
CA GLU A 45 -28.69 -33.91 -45.98
C GLU A 45 -28.69 -32.74 -44.99
N GLU A 46 -29.08 -32.93 -43.72
CA GLU A 46 -29.10 -31.86 -42.70
C GLU A 46 -27.74 -31.63 -42.04
N ASN A 47 -26.93 -32.68 -41.82
CA ASN A 47 -25.58 -32.52 -41.28
C ASN A 47 -24.60 -31.90 -42.29
N LYS A 48 -24.78 -32.15 -43.60
CA LYS A 48 -23.99 -31.49 -44.66
C LYS A 48 -24.35 -30.02 -44.85
N THR A 49 -25.59 -29.61 -44.58
CA THR A 49 -25.98 -28.19 -44.66
C THR A 49 -25.50 -27.38 -43.46
N SER A 50 -25.33 -27.99 -42.28
CA SER A 50 -24.74 -27.32 -41.12
C SER A 50 -23.21 -27.18 -41.25
N TYR A 51 -22.52 -28.20 -41.79
CA TYR A 51 -21.06 -28.20 -41.98
C TYR A 51 -20.56 -27.26 -43.08
N ASN A 52 -21.20 -27.26 -44.26
CA ASN A 52 -20.85 -26.35 -45.36
C ASN A 52 -21.16 -24.88 -45.01
N LYS A 53 -22.02 -24.65 -44.01
CA LYS A 53 -22.30 -23.32 -43.47
C LYS A 53 -21.23 -22.90 -42.46
N LEU A 54 -20.68 -23.83 -41.67
CA LEU A 54 -19.57 -23.61 -40.75
C LEU A 54 -18.26 -23.23 -41.50
N GLU A 55 -17.92 -23.95 -42.56
CA GLU A 55 -16.73 -23.68 -43.41
C GLU A 55 -16.86 -22.36 -44.17
N ALA A 56 -18.08 -22.00 -44.58
CA ALA A 56 -18.41 -20.72 -45.21
C ALA A 56 -18.45 -19.54 -44.22
N ASP A 57 -18.90 -19.77 -42.98
CA ASP A 57 -18.96 -18.74 -41.94
C ASP A 57 -17.56 -18.46 -41.36
N LEU A 58 -16.74 -19.50 -41.15
CA LEU A 58 -15.34 -19.36 -40.71
C LEU A 58 -14.48 -18.66 -41.77
N SER A 59 -14.56 -19.03 -43.05
CA SER A 59 -13.79 -18.37 -44.12
C SER A 59 -14.13 -16.88 -44.32
N SER A 60 -15.18 -16.37 -43.67
CA SER A 60 -15.59 -14.95 -43.69
C SER A 60 -15.06 -14.11 -42.52
N CYS A 61 -14.49 -14.73 -41.48
CA CYS A 61 -14.05 -14.06 -40.25
C CYS A 61 -12.84 -13.14 -40.48
N ARG A 62 -12.91 -11.89 -39.97
CA ARG A 62 -11.90 -10.83 -40.17
C ARG A 62 -11.16 -10.40 -38.89
N ASN A 63 -11.56 -10.87 -37.70
CA ASN A 63 -10.93 -10.51 -36.43
C ASN A 63 -10.70 -11.74 -35.53
N ILE A 64 -9.78 -11.65 -34.56
CA ILE A 64 -9.42 -12.75 -33.66
C ILE A 64 -10.60 -13.23 -32.80
N GLU A 65 -11.49 -12.32 -32.41
CA GLU A 65 -12.67 -12.65 -31.60
C GLU A 65 -13.57 -13.65 -32.33
N GLU A 66 -13.85 -13.42 -33.61
CA GLU A 66 -14.64 -14.34 -34.44
C GLU A 66 -13.98 -15.71 -34.58
N ILE A 67 -12.65 -15.78 -34.68
CA ILE A 67 -11.92 -17.05 -34.79
C ILE A 67 -12.01 -17.84 -33.48
N VAL A 68 -11.74 -17.18 -32.34
CA VAL A 68 -11.85 -17.81 -31.01
C VAL A 68 -13.26 -18.34 -30.77
N LEU A 69 -14.29 -17.56 -31.11
CA LEU A 69 -15.68 -17.98 -30.94
C LEU A 69 -16.08 -19.08 -31.91
N GLY A 70 -15.52 -19.10 -33.12
CA GLY A 70 -15.70 -20.18 -34.07
C GLY A 70 -15.13 -21.51 -33.57
N VAL A 71 -13.91 -21.48 -32.99
CA VAL A 71 -13.29 -22.65 -32.35
C VAL A 71 -14.09 -23.08 -31.12
N LEU A 72 -14.56 -22.13 -30.29
CA LEU A 72 -15.41 -22.43 -29.15
C LEU A 72 -16.70 -23.16 -29.56
N ASP A 73 -17.39 -22.68 -30.59
CA ASP A 73 -18.63 -23.29 -31.09
C ASP A 73 -18.40 -24.70 -31.65
N ALA A 74 -17.27 -24.93 -32.34
CA ALA A 74 -16.89 -26.24 -32.86
C ALA A 74 -16.58 -27.27 -31.76
N LEU A 75 -16.17 -26.81 -30.57
CA LEU A 75 -15.78 -27.67 -29.44
C LEU A 75 -16.86 -27.80 -28.36
N LYS A 76 -18.06 -27.25 -28.58
CA LYS A 76 -19.17 -27.37 -27.63
C LYS A 76 -19.48 -28.81 -27.26
N GLY A 77 -19.62 -29.07 -25.96
CA GLY A 77 -19.84 -30.39 -25.39
C GLY A 77 -18.58 -31.26 -25.27
N ALA A 78 -17.42 -30.76 -25.71
CA ALA A 78 -16.16 -31.43 -25.45
C ALA A 78 -15.76 -31.31 -23.97
N ASN A 79 -15.13 -32.37 -23.46
CA ASN A 79 -14.77 -32.48 -22.06
C ASN A 79 -13.25 -32.56 -21.86
N ASN A 80 -12.74 -31.93 -20.80
CA ASN A 80 -11.33 -31.91 -20.41
C ASN A 80 -10.38 -31.37 -21.49
N ILE A 81 -10.79 -30.34 -22.23
CA ILE A 81 -9.88 -29.64 -23.14
C ILE A 81 -9.05 -28.66 -22.30
N THR A 82 -7.74 -28.74 -22.38
CA THR A 82 -6.86 -27.75 -21.74
C THR A 82 -6.86 -26.43 -22.51
N LEU A 83 -6.59 -25.32 -21.83
CA LEU A 83 -6.51 -24.01 -22.47
C LEU A 83 -5.33 -23.94 -23.48
N ASP A 84 -4.27 -24.72 -23.28
CA ASP A 84 -3.15 -24.82 -24.22
C ASP A 84 -3.54 -25.59 -25.51
N GLU A 85 -4.32 -26.66 -25.38
CA GLU A 85 -4.91 -27.36 -26.53
C GLU A 85 -5.86 -26.42 -27.29
N PHE A 86 -6.75 -25.71 -26.59
CA PHE A 86 -7.64 -24.71 -27.20
C PHE A 86 -6.85 -23.59 -27.90
N THR A 87 -5.77 -23.13 -27.29
CA THR A 87 -4.88 -22.11 -27.88
C THR A 87 -4.22 -22.62 -29.16
N SER A 88 -3.84 -23.90 -29.19
CA SER A 88 -3.23 -24.53 -30.37
C SER A 88 -4.22 -24.60 -31.55
N TYR A 89 -5.49 -24.90 -31.27
CA TYR A 89 -6.56 -24.85 -32.28
C TYR A 89 -6.77 -23.46 -32.88
N VAL A 90 -6.85 -22.43 -32.03
CA VAL A 90 -6.96 -21.04 -32.49
C VAL A 90 -5.72 -20.62 -33.28
N LYS A 91 -4.52 -21.03 -32.84
CA LYS A 91 -3.26 -20.72 -33.52
C LYS A 91 -3.23 -21.28 -34.94
N ALA A 92 -3.68 -22.53 -35.14
CA ALA A 92 -3.75 -23.14 -36.46
C ALA A 92 -4.64 -22.33 -37.43
N GLU A 93 -5.80 -21.87 -36.97
CA GLU A 93 -6.70 -21.00 -37.75
C GLU A 93 -6.07 -19.63 -38.08
N LEU A 94 -5.32 -19.05 -37.14
CA LEU A 94 -4.62 -17.79 -37.37
C LEU A 94 -3.49 -17.94 -38.39
N GLU A 95 -2.77 -19.06 -38.38
CA GLU A 95 -1.69 -19.35 -39.32
C GLU A 95 -2.21 -19.54 -40.75
N ASP A 96 -3.31 -20.27 -40.94
CA ASP A 96 -3.98 -20.41 -42.25
C ASP A 96 -4.35 -19.04 -42.85
N ARG A 97 -4.77 -18.11 -41.97
CA ARG A 97 -5.14 -16.73 -42.33
C ARG A 97 -3.99 -15.75 -42.35
N ARG A 98 -2.76 -16.20 -42.06
CA ARG A 98 -1.53 -15.38 -41.99
C ARG A 98 -1.62 -14.21 -41.01
N MET A 99 -2.34 -14.39 -39.91
CA MET A 99 -2.41 -13.43 -38.81
C MET A 99 -1.23 -13.66 -37.84
N ARG A 100 -0.67 -12.58 -37.30
CA ARG A 100 0.45 -12.63 -36.34
C ARG A 100 0.13 -11.78 -35.11
N PHE A 101 0.59 -12.22 -33.94
CA PHE A 101 0.44 -11.55 -32.66
C PHE A 101 1.77 -11.53 -31.93
N ASP A 102 2.09 -10.38 -31.34
CA ASP A 102 3.32 -10.15 -30.58
C ASP A 102 3.14 -10.42 -29.07
N GLU A 103 1.92 -10.75 -28.64
CA GLU A 103 1.52 -10.99 -27.25
C GLU A 103 1.22 -12.47 -26.98
N PRO A 104 1.20 -12.91 -25.70
CA PRO A 104 0.80 -14.27 -25.35
C PRO A 104 -0.62 -14.56 -25.83
N LEU A 105 -0.72 -15.33 -26.91
CA LEU A 105 -2.00 -15.66 -27.56
C LEU A 105 -3.01 -16.27 -26.57
N LYS A 106 -2.52 -17.10 -25.64
CA LYS A 106 -3.31 -17.70 -24.53
C LYS A 106 -4.09 -16.66 -23.74
N GLY A 107 -3.49 -15.50 -23.45
CA GLY A 107 -4.13 -14.44 -22.68
C GLY A 107 -5.17 -13.65 -23.45
N ILE A 108 -4.92 -13.40 -24.74
CA ILE A 108 -5.92 -12.78 -25.62
C ILE A 108 -7.15 -13.70 -25.75
N ILE A 109 -6.92 -15.01 -25.95
CA ILE A 109 -7.99 -16.02 -26.02
C ILE A 109 -8.78 -16.05 -24.72
N SER A 110 -8.10 -16.10 -23.57
CA SER A 110 -8.73 -16.07 -22.25
C SER A 110 -9.64 -14.85 -22.07
N GLY A 111 -9.17 -13.66 -22.48
CA GLY A 111 -9.98 -12.45 -22.46
C GLY A 111 -11.21 -12.52 -23.35
N VAL A 112 -11.10 -13.12 -24.55
CA VAL A 112 -12.24 -13.32 -25.46
C VAL A 112 -13.26 -14.30 -24.87
N LEU A 113 -12.80 -15.43 -24.33
CA LEU A 113 -13.66 -16.44 -23.69
C LEU A 113 -14.42 -15.83 -22.51
N TYR A 114 -13.72 -15.11 -21.62
CA TYR A 114 -14.36 -14.44 -20.49
C TYR A 114 -15.41 -13.41 -20.94
N ASN A 115 -15.06 -12.56 -21.91
CA ASN A 115 -16.00 -11.58 -22.46
C ASN A 115 -17.20 -12.24 -23.14
N HIS A 116 -17.04 -13.44 -23.72
CA HIS A 116 -18.15 -14.21 -24.26
C HIS A 116 -19.07 -14.71 -23.14
N ALA A 117 -18.52 -15.33 -22.10
CA ALA A 117 -19.30 -15.80 -20.95
C ALA A 117 -20.10 -14.65 -20.30
N GLU A 118 -19.47 -13.49 -20.12
CA GLU A 118 -20.11 -12.26 -19.64
C GLU A 118 -21.28 -11.80 -20.53
N LYS A 119 -21.12 -11.89 -21.87
CA LYS A 119 -22.21 -11.60 -22.83
C LYS A 119 -23.35 -12.61 -22.72
N VAL A 120 -23.04 -13.90 -22.50
CA VAL A 120 -24.04 -14.97 -22.37
C VAL A 120 -24.86 -14.78 -21.10
N GLU A 121 -24.20 -14.54 -19.96
CA GLU A 121 -24.86 -14.40 -18.65
C GLU A 121 -25.69 -13.10 -18.56
N HIS A 122 -25.15 -11.97 -19.02
CA HIS A 122 -25.78 -10.65 -18.80
C HIS A 122 -26.44 -10.03 -20.05
N GLY A 123 -26.36 -10.71 -21.20
CA GLY A 123 -26.95 -10.25 -22.46
C GLY A 123 -26.50 -8.83 -22.81
N SER A 124 -27.43 -7.95 -23.18
CA SER A 124 -27.12 -6.56 -23.52
C SER A 124 -26.54 -5.70 -22.38
N GLU A 125 -26.57 -6.18 -21.14
CA GLU A 125 -26.11 -5.44 -19.97
C GLU A 125 -24.64 -5.70 -19.62
N TYR A 126 -23.94 -6.63 -20.28
CA TYR A 126 -22.54 -6.98 -19.99
C TYR A 126 -21.54 -5.81 -20.15
N LYS A 127 -21.91 -4.74 -20.86
CA LYS A 127 -21.10 -3.51 -20.97
C LYS A 127 -21.36 -2.50 -19.85
N LYS A 128 -22.33 -2.75 -18.98
CA LYS A 128 -22.65 -1.90 -17.82
C LYS A 128 -21.91 -2.44 -16.60
N LYS A 129 -21.93 -1.70 -15.50
CA LYS A 129 -21.41 -2.20 -14.22
C LYS A 129 -22.18 -3.47 -13.82
N ILE A 130 -21.47 -4.58 -13.72
CA ILE A 130 -22.02 -5.90 -13.41
C ILE A 130 -21.90 -6.12 -11.91
N LEU A 131 -23.02 -6.39 -11.25
CA LEU A 131 -23.07 -6.62 -9.80
C LEU A 131 -22.69 -8.05 -9.41
N HIS A 132 -22.87 -8.99 -10.33
CA HIS A 132 -22.56 -10.40 -10.18
C HIS A 132 -21.68 -10.82 -11.34
N PRO A 133 -20.35 -10.62 -11.25
CA PRO A 133 -19.45 -10.98 -12.34
C PRO A 133 -19.43 -12.49 -12.56
N VAL A 134 -19.08 -12.91 -13.78
CA VAL A 134 -18.84 -14.32 -14.09
C VAL A 134 -17.59 -14.79 -13.34
N THR A 135 -17.76 -15.83 -12.51
CA THR A 135 -16.69 -16.47 -11.75
C THR A 135 -16.15 -17.71 -12.48
N ALA A 136 -15.00 -18.25 -12.03
CA ALA A 136 -14.45 -19.48 -12.61
C ALA A 136 -15.46 -20.65 -12.59
N SER A 137 -16.28 -20.76 -11.55
CA SER A 137 -17.34 -21.79 -11.46
C SER A 137 -18.50 -21.59 -12.43
N ASP A 138 -18.69 -20.39 -12.97
CA ASP A 138 -19.74 -20.11 -13.95
C ASP A 138 -19.29 -20.42 -15.39
N LEU A 139 -17.98 -20.34 -15.64
CA LEU A 139 -17.40 -20.39 -16.99
C LEU A 139 -17.72 -21.69 -17.72
N GLU A 140 -17.59 -22.86 -17.09
CA GLU A 140 -17.87 -24.14 -17.75
C GLU A 140 -19.31 -24.21 -18.29
N ARG A 141 -20.28 -23.77 -17.47
CA ARG A 141 -21.69 -23.69 -17.86
C ARG A 141 -21.92 -22.69 -19.00
N LEU A 142 -21.22 -21.56 -18.99
CA LEU A 142 -21.43 -20.45 -19.93
C LEU A 142 -20.70 -20.63 -21.27
N LEU A 143 -19.55 -21.30 -21.25
CA LEU A 143 -18.76 -21.60 -22.44
C LEU A 143 -19.20 -22.90 -23.11
N GLU A 144 -19.94 -23.77 -22.41
CA GLU A 144 -20.38 -25.09 -22.89
C GLU A 144 -19.21 -26.01 -23.30
N VAL A 145 -18.03 -25.76 -22.72
CA VAL A 145 -16.81 -26.55 -22.88
C VAL A 145 -16.18 -26.74 -21.50
N SER A 146 -15.79 -27.98 -21.19
CA SER A 146 -15.16 -28.30 -19.91
C SER A 146 -13.64 -28.10 -20.00
N PHE A 147 -13.14 -27.14 -19.20
CA PHE A 147 -11.72 -26.89 -18.99
C PHE A 147 -11.31 -27.37 -17.58
N PRO A 148 -10.04 -27.75 -17.38
CA PRO A 148 -9.48 -27.93 -16.03
C PRO A 148 -9.67 -26.68 -15.14
N GLU A 149 -9.76 -26.89 -13.83
CA GLU A 149 -10.00 -25.80 -12.86
C GLU A 149 -8.97 -24.66 -12.96
N ASP A 150 -7.68 -25.00 -13.10
CA ASP A 150 -6.60 -24.01 -13.25
C ASP A 150 -6.76 -23.17 -14.52
N ASP A 151 -7.30 -23.76 -15.60
CA ASP A 151 -7.57 -23.06 -16.85
C ASP A 151 -8.79 -22.14 -16.74
N LEU A 152 -9.83 -22.55 -16.00
CA LEU A 152 -10.98 -21.68 -15.69
C LEU A 152 -10.55 -20.48 -14.83
N LEU A 153 -9.65 -20.69 -13.86
CA LEU A 153 -9.03 -19.61 -13.09
C LEU A 153 -8.27 -18.65 -14.01
N HIS A 154 -7.43 -19.18 -14.91
CA HIS A 154 -6.70 -18.36 -15.90
C HIS A 154 -7.65 -17.53 -16.77
N ILE A 155 -8.71 -18.13 -17.30
CA ILE A 155 -9.72 -17.45 -18.12
C ILE A 155 -10.34 -16.28 -17.34
N SER A 156 -10.67 -16.50 -16.06
CA SER A 156 -11.18 -15.47 -15.15
C SER A 156 -10.15 -14.44 -14.68
N GLY A 157 -8.89 -14.57 -15.11
CA GLY A 157 -7.79 -13.65 -14.81
C GLY A 157 -7.04 -13.94 -13.51
N ASP A 158 -7.37 -15.03 -12.79
CA ASP A 158 -6.61 -15.46 -11.61
C ASP A 158 -5.45 -16.35 -12.08
N LEU A 159 -4.28 -15.75 -12.22
CA LEU A 159 -3.09 -16.38 -12.81
C LEU A 159 -2.21 -16.97 -11.71
N ASP A 160 -1.66 -18.16 -11.99
CA ASP A 160 -0.65 -18.75 -11.12
C ASP A 160 0.62 -17.86 -11.04
N SER A 161 1.21 -17.79 -9.84
CA SER A 161 2.40 -16.96 -9.60
C SER A 161 3.64 -17.43 -10.37
N GLY A 162 3.75 -18.72 -10.66
CA GLY A 162 4.78 -19.29 -11.53
C GLY A 162 4.61 -18.81 -12.96
N TYR A 163 3.38 -18.91 -13.50
CA TYR A 163 3.04 -18.40 -14.83
C TYR A 163 3.37 -16.91 -14.98
N VAL A 164 2.99 -16.10 -13.99
CA VAL A 164 3.28 -14.65 -14.03
C VAL A 164 4.79 -14.39 -14.13
N ARG A 165 5.61 -15.05 -13.30
CA ARG A 165 7.07 -14.85 -13.30
C ARG A 165 7.76 -15.34 -14.57
N GLU A 166 7.21 -16.36 -15.20
CA GLU A 166 7.74 -16.90 -16.46
C GLU A 166 7.41 -15.99 -17.66
N ASN A 167 6.23 -15.36 -17.67
CA ASN A 167 5.72 -14.64 -18.83
C ASN A 167 5.79 -13.11 -18.74
N TYR A 168 5.96 -12.57 -17.54
CA TYR A 168 5.95 -11.13 -17.27
C TYR A 168 7.12 -10.72 -16.38
N GLU A 169 8.15 -10.14 -17.00
CA GLU A 169 9.29 -9.55 -16.30
C GLU A 169 8.92 -8.17 -15.74
N LEU A 170 9.10 -7.98 -14.44
CA LEU A 170 8.89 -6.70 -13.76
C LEU A 170 10.19 -5.88 -13.77
N ASP A 171 10.19 -4.76 -14.48
CA ASP A 171 11.15 -3.67 -14.34
C ASP A 171 10.63 -2.69 -13.26
N PRO A 172 11.36 -2.49 -12.14
CA PRO A 172 10.94 -1.55 -11.10
C PRO A 172 10.71 -0.11 -11.58
N ASP A 173 11.37 0.29 -12.67
CA ASP A 173 11.28 1.65 -13.21
C ASP A 173 10.15 1.82 -14.22
N ASN A 174 9.79 0.75 -14.93
CA ASN A 174 8.92 0.82 -16.11
C ASN A 174 7.67 -0.08 -16.02
N GLY A 175 7.56 -0.89 -14.96
CA GLY A 175 6.52 -1.90 -14.80
C GLY A 175 6.82 -3.17 -15.57
N PHE A 176 5.80 -3.88 -16.03
CA PHE A 176 6.03 -5.14 -16.74
C PHE A 176 6.44 -4.85 -18.18
N VAL A 177 7.56 -5.41 -18.61
CA VAL A 177 8.20 -5.09 -19.89
C VAL A 177 8.41 -6.31 -20.79
N ASP A 178 8.60 -6.06 -22.09
CA ASP A 178 9.04 -7.06 -23.07
C ASP A 178 10.58 -7.16 -23.14
N GLU A 179 11.09 -8.02 -24.03
CA GLU A 179 12.52 -8.21 -24.26
C GLU A 179 13.24 -6.93 -24.74
N GLU A 180 12.51 -5.99 -25.34
CA GLU A 180 13.00 -4.68 -25.77
C GLU A 180 12.86 -3.59 -24.69
N ARG A 181 12.41 -3.96 -23.48
CA ARG A 181 12.10 -3.07 -22.34
C ARG A 181 10.98 -2.07 -22.59
N LYS A 182 10.02 -2.40 -23.45
CA LYS A 182 8.80 -1.61 -23.62
C LYS A 182 7.71 -2.14 -22.70
N ILE A 183 6.83 -1.25 -22.25
CA ILE A 183 5.67 -1.60 -21.42
C ILE A 183 4.83 -2.65 -22.15
N LYS A 184 4.67 -3.81 -21.52
CA LYS A 184 3.97 -4.97 -22.07
C LYS A 184 2.48 -4.94 -21.67
N GLN A 185 1.61 -5.33 -22.58
CA GLN A 185 0.22 -5.63 -22.26
C GLN A 185 0.13 -6.88 -21.38
N ILE A 186 -0.83 -6.90 -20.46
CA ILE A 186 -1.05 -8.04 -19.57
C ILE A 186 -2.30 -8.79 -20.05
N GLU A 187 -2.12 -10.02 -20.53
CA GLU A 187 -3.20 -10.88 -21.04
C GLU A 187 -4.16 -10.16 -22.02
N GLY A 188 -3.60 -9.42 -22.99
CA GLY A 188 -4.36 -8.64 -23.98
C GLY A 188 -5.04 -7.37 -23.45
N THR A 189 -4.70 -6.95 -22.22
CA THR A 189 -5.20 -5.70 -21.64
C THR A 189 -4.21 -4.57 -21.90
N ASN A 190 -4.69 -3.52 -22.56
CA ASN A 190 -3.93 -2.30 -22.80
C ASN A 190 -3.43 -1.68 -21.48
N CYS A 191 -2.15 -1.33 -21.45
CA CYS A 191 -1.51 -0.69 -20.31
C CYS A 191 -1.36 0.83 -20.56
N TRP A 192 -1.15 1.61 -19.50
CA TRP A 192 -1.03 3.07 -19.58
C TRP A 192 0.36 3.52 -20.08
N ASP A 193 0.67 3.22 -21.35
CA ASP A 193 1.97 3.44 -22.00
C ASP A 193 2.08 4.78 -22.77
N GLY A 194 3.29 5.19 -23.14
CA GLY A 194 3.54 6.35 -24.00
C GLY A 194 4.21 7.56 -23.33
N SER A 195 4.91 8.36 -24.14
CA SER A 195 5.74 9.48 -23.67
C SER A 195 4.92 10.59 -23.00
N GLU A 196 3.77 10.97 -23.56
CA GLU A 196 2.95 12.05 -23.01
C GLU A 196 2.33 11.66 -21.65
N LYS A 197 1.92 10.40 -21.47
CA LYS A 197 1.50 9.87 -20.17
C LYS A 197 2.68 9.81 -19.20
N GLY A 198 3.87 9.45 -19.67
CA GLY A 198 5.11 9.58 -18.91
C GLY A 198 5.36 10.99 -18.39
N GLU A 199 5.10 12.01 -19.22
CA GLU A 199 5.21 13.42 -18.82
C GLU A 199 4.16 13.80 -17.76
N THR A 200 2.91 13.32 -17.86
CA THR A 200 1.90 13.56 -16.81
C THR A 200 2.24 12.89 -15.48
N ARG A 201 2.88 11.71 -15.52
CA ARG A 201 3.41 11.05 -14.32
C ARG A 201 4.57 11.84 -13.72
N GLY A 202 5.51 12.30 -14.54
CA GLY A 202 6.60 13.17 -14.11
C GLY A 202 6.09 14.45 -13.44
N MET A 203 5.03 15.03 -13.99
CA MET A 203 4.36 16.20 -13.43
C MET A 203 3.72 15.90 -12.06
N LEU A 204 3.02 14.76 -11.92
CA LEU A 204 2.48 14.31 -10.63
C LEU A 204 3.60 14.09 -9.59
N THR A 205 4.67 13.38 -9.95
CA THR A 205 5.79 13.10 -9.04
C THR A 205 6.47 14.39 -8.60
N SER A 206 6.70 15.35 -9.50
CA SER A 206 7.28 16.65 -9.12
C SER A 206 6.39 17.46 -8.18
N PHE A 207 5.05 17.38 -8.32
CA PHE A 207 4.13 18.02 -7.38
C PHE A 207 4.17 17.37 -6.00
N VAL A 208 4.20 16.04 -5.94
CA VAL A 208 4.30 15.29 -4.69
C VAL A 208 5.63 15.56 -3.99
N GLU A 209 6.74 15.55 -4.73
CA GLU A 209 8.06 15.88 -4.21
C GLU A 209 8.05 17.26 -3.54
N ARG A 210 7.71 18.30 -4.33
CA ARG A 210 7.78 19.70 -3.91
C ARG A 210 6.84 20.06 -2.77
N HIS A 211 5.61 19.54 -2.78
CA HIS A 211 4.55 20.03 -1.90
C HIS A 211 4.18 19.09 -0.75
N LEU A 212 4.65 17.84 -0.79
CA LEU A 212 4.42 16.87 0.29
C LEU A 212 5.75 16.36 0.86
N LEU A 213 6.62 15.78 0.04
CA LEU A 213 7.79 15.06 0.55
C LEU A 213 8.88 15.97 1.08
N GLU A 214 9.16 17.10 0.42
CA GLU A 214 10.12 18.09 0.93
C GLU A 214 9.66 18.67 2.29
N GLU A 215 8.37 19.03 2.44
CA GLU A 215 7.81 19.51 3.71
C GLU A 215 7.91 18.43 4.80
N LEU A 216 7.49 17.19 4.52
CA LEU A 216 7.55 16.09 5.48
C LEU A 216 8.99 15.76 5.89
N LYS A 217 9.93 15.85 4.96
CA LYS A 217 11.35 15.63 5.24
C LYS A 217 11.91 16.69 6.17
N GLU A 218 11.58 17.97 5.94
CA GLU A 218 11.98 19.05 6.85
C GLU A 218 11.41 18.83 8.26
N GLU A 219 10.14 18.43 8.38
CA GLU A 219 9.54 18.11 9.68
C GLU A 219 10.26 16.95 10.40
N ILE A 220 10.61 15.90 9.66
CA ILE A 220 11.37 14.74 10.17
C ILE A 220 12.77 15.17 10.62
N ASP A 221 13.49 15.92 9.78
CA ASP A 221 14.85 16.37 10.06
C ASP A 221 14.90 17.29 11.29
N ASP A 222 13.94 18.22 11.42
CA ASP A 222 13.78 19.10 12.58
C ASP A 222 13.53 18.32 13.88
N GLU A 223 12.67 17.30 13.84
CA GLU A 223 12.38 16.48 15.01
C GLU A 223 13.56 15.59 15.39
N LEU A 224 14.29 15.05 14.41
CA LEU A 224 15.54 14.32 14.66
C LEU A 224 16.63 15.22 15.27
N GLU A 225 16.75 16.46 14.80
CA GLU A 225 17.68 17.43 15.38
C GLU A 225 17.33 17.74 16.84
N ARG A 226 16.04 17.91 17.18
CA ARG A 226 15.60 18.10 18.57
C ARG A 226 15.99 16.95 19.49
N PHE A 227 15.89 15.69 19.02
CA PHE A 227 16.35 14.54 19.79
C PHE A 227 17.86 14.59 20.03
N ASP A 228 18.64 14.94 19.01
CA ASP A 228 20.10 15.02 19.09
C ASP A 228 20.58 16.19 19.97
N GLU A 229 19.93 17.35 19.91
CA GLU A 229 20.19 18.47 20.80
C GLU A 229 19.92 18.10 22.27
N ARG A 230 18.74 17.54 22.55
CA ARG A 230 18.36 17.11 23.91
C ARG A 230 19.33 16.07 24.44
N ARG A 231 19.77 15.12 23.60
CA ARG A 231 20.80 14.15 23.97
C ARG A 231 22.12 14.83 24.30
N LYS A 232 22.62 15.74 23.46
CA LYS A 232 23.87 16.49 23.71
C LYS A 232 23.82 17.27 25.03
N GLU A 233 22.69 17.91 25.33
CA GLU A 233 22.50 18.62 26.61
C GLU A 233 22.59 17.68 27.81
N LEU A 234 21.96 16.51 27.73
CA LEU A 234 22.02 15.48 28.77
C LEU A 234 23.43 14.90 28.91
N GLU A 235 24.17 14.68 27.81
CA GLU A 235 25.56 14.24 27.84
C GLU A 235 26.48 15.30 28.49
N VAL A 236 26.27 16.60 28.22
CA VAL A 236 26.98 17.69 28.90
C VAL A 236 26.64 17.71 30.39
N ARG A 237 25.36 17.52 30.75
CA ARG A 237 24.92 17.42 32.16
C ARG A 237 25.54 16.21 32.84
N LEU A 238 25.59 15.06 32.18
CA LEU A 238 26.25 13.84 32.65
C LEU A 238 27.75 14.08 32.88
N GLY A 239 28.42 14.76 31.95
CA GLY A 239 29.81 15.21 32.07
C GLY A 239 30.05 16.13 33.27
N LYS A 240 29.10 17.02 33.59
CA LYS A 240 29.17 17.88 34.78
C LYS A 240 28.96 17.09 36.08
N VAL A 241 27.92 16.24 36.14
CA VAL A 241 27.60 15.44 37.34
C VAL A 241 28.66 14.38 37.63
N SER A 242 29.22 13.75 36.59
CA SER A 242 30.29 12.76 36.72
C SER A 242 31.60 13.34 37.25
N LYS A 243 31.90 14.62 36.99
CA LYS A 243 33.05 15.34 37.55
C LYS A 243 32.90 15.68 39.03
N VAL A 244 31.67 15.71 39.56
CA VAL A 244 31.37 16.01 40.97
C VAL A 244 31.35 14.72 41.83
N ARG A 245 31.77 13.57 41.28
CA ARG A 245 31.87 12.30 42.00
C ARG A 245 32.69 12.47 43.28
N SER A 246 31.96 12.61 44.37
CA SER A 246 32.51 12.74 45.70
C SER A 246 32.38 11.38 46.37
N LYS A 247 33.43 10.91 47.02
CA LYS A 247 33.37 9.66 47.79
C LYS A 247 33.02 9.99 49.23
N ARG A 248 31.90 9.46 49.71
CA ARG A 248 31.51 9.52 51.11
C ARG A 248 32.05 8.31 51.84
N PHE A 249 32.70 8.55 52.96
CA PHE A 249 33.24 7.52 53.83
C PHE A 249 32.50 7.57 55.14
N TYR A 250 31.79 6.49 55.45
CA TYR A 250 31.16 6.31 56.75
C TYR A 250 32.08 5.54 57.67
N VAL A 251 32.38 6.11 58.83
CA VAL A 251 33.18 5.52 59.89
C VAL A 251 32.24 5.15 61.03
N SER A 252 32.12 3.85 61.33
CA SER A 252 31.26 3.34 62.41
C SER A 252 32.09 2.63 63.48
N GLY A 253 31.71 2.84 64.76
CA GLY A 253 32.28 2.20 65.95
C GLY A 253 31.52 2.67 67.20
N ASN A 254 31.81 2.09 68.36
CA ASN A 254 31.24 2.59 69.62
C ASN A 254 31.77 4.03 69.93
N SER A 255 31.15 4.73 70.88
CA SER A 255 31.49 6.14 71.15
C SER A 255 32.97 6.35 71.55
N SER A 256 33.59 5.35 72.19
CA SER A 256 35.01 5.36 72.55
C SER A 256 35.90 5.22 71.32
N GLU A 257 35.58 4.29 70.42
CA GLU A 257 36.31 4.05 69.17
C GLU A 257 36.24 5.24 68.22
N ILE A 258 35.07 5.83 68.03
CA ILE A 258 34.89 7.05 67.24
C ILE A 258 35.62 8.24 67.87
N GLY A 259 35.57 8.37 69.19
CA GLY A 259 36.32 9.39 69.92
C GLY A 259 37.83 9.24 69.74
N ALA A 260 38.32 8.00 69.71
CA ALA A 260 39.73 7.69 69.51
C ALA A 260 40.15 7.88 68.03
N PHE A 261 39.30 7.53 67.05
CA PHE A 261 39.53 7.82 65.63
C PHE A 261 39.71 9.32 65.38
N ASN A 262 38.77 10.11 65.90
CA ASN A 262 38.85 11.57 65.81
C ASN A 262 40.11 12.11 66.49
N ARG A 263 40.44 11.63 67.69
CA ARG A 263 41.60 12.12 68.46
C ARG A 263 42.95 11.76 67.85
N TYR A 264 43.09 10.54 67.33
CA TYR A 264 44.41 10.02 66.96
C TYR A 264 44.66 9.98 65.47
N PHE A 265 43.63 9.79 64.64
CA PHE A 265 43.77 9.79 63.19
C PHE A 265 43.46 11.17 62.62
N LEU A 266 42.22 11.66 62.77
CA LEU A 266 41.83 12.96 62.19
C LEU A 266 42.63 14.13 62.80
N LYS A 267 42.74 14.20 64.13
CA LYS A 267 43.49 15.26 64.83
C LYS A 267 44.99 15.01 64.89
N GLY A 268 45.37 13.78 65.20
CA GLY A 268 46.76 13.45 65.55
C GLY A 268 47.64 13.12 64.34
N HIS A 269 47.08 12.53 63.30
CA HIS A 269 47.80 12.13 62.08
C HIS A 269 47.54 13.10 60.94
N LEU A 270 46.28 13.50 60.75
CA LEU A 270 45.89 14.44 59.69
C LEU A 270 45.81 15.92 60.13
N GLY A 271 45.89 16.22 61.43
CA GLY A 271 45.99 17.60 61.94
C GLY A 271 44.68 18.41 62.05
N TYR A 272 43.49 17.82 61.88
CA TYR A 272 42.21 18.58 61.81
C TYR A 272 41.57 18.92 63.17
N GLY A 273 41.24 20.19 63.42
CA GLY A 273 40.57 20.70 64.64
C GLY A 273 39.04 20.50 64.70
N ARG A 274 38.38 20.84 65.83
CA ARG A 274 36.90 20.76 65.97
C ARG A 274 36.23 21.92 65.23
N GLY A 275 35.26 21.61 64.38
CA GLY A 275 34.41 22.59 63.67
C GLY A 275 34.42 22.30 62.17
N VAL A 276 33.40 22.75 61.43
CA VAL A 276 33.41 22.74 59.96
C VAL A 276 34.54 23.67 59.52
N VAL A 277 35.70 23.11 59.17
CA VAL A 277 36.87 23.87 58.73
C VAL A 277 36.84 23.94 57.20
N TRP A 278 36.47 25.11 56.68
CA TRP A 278 36.87 25.51 55.34
C TRP A 278 38.23 26.18 55.49
N ASP A 279 39.32 25.47 55.18
CA ASP A 279 40.64 26.12 55.09
C ASP A 279 41.32 25.77 53.76
N LYS A 280 41.71 26.83 53.05
CA LYS A 280 42.31 26.81 51.70
C LYS A 280 43.83 26.75 51.81
N THR A 281 44.35 25.76 52.50
CA THR A 281 45.80 25.55 52.53
C THR A 281 46.11 24.08 52.30
N GLU A 282 46.73 23.80 51.14
CA GLU A 282 47.32 22.52 50.72
C GLU A 282 46.36 21.33 50.48
N GLY A 283 45.42 21.51 49.54
CA GLY A 283 45.12 20.48 48.53
C GLY A 283 44.28 19.27 48.92
N LEU A 284 43.64 19.24 50.09
CA LEU A 284 42.74 18.14 50.49
C LEU A 284 41.44 18.68 51.10
N GLU A 285 40.40 18.80 50.28
CA GLU A 285 39.06 19.23 50.72
C GLU A 285 38.22 18.03 51.18
N PHE A 286 38.14 17.83 52.50
CA PHE A 286 37.20 16.90 53.14
C PHE A 286 36.12 17.64 53.92
N ASP A 287 34.86 17.26 53.76
CA ASP A 287 33.78 17.68 54.66
C ASP A 287 33.59 16.62 55.75
N ILE A 288 33.88 16.96 57.01
CA ILE A 288 33.83 16.02 58.14
C ILE A 288 32.69 16.39 59.09
N ASN A 289 31.71 15.50 59.23
CA ASN A 289 30.61 15.65 60.18
C ASN A 289 30.66 14.56 61.26
N ILE A 290 30.75 14.98 62.52
CA ILE A 290 30.82 14.08 63.69
C ILE A 290 29.52 14.19 64.48
N LYS A 291 28.71 13.13 64.45
CA LYS A 291 27.49 13.00 65.26
C LYS A 291 27.70 11.88 66.28
N LYS A 292 27.00 11.89 67.42
CA LYS A 292 27.17 10.92 68.53
C LYS A 292 27.28 9.47 68.00
N GLY A 293 28.51 8.91 67.95
CA GLY A 293 28.80 7.55 67.50
C GLY A 293 29.03 7.33 66.00
N LYS A 294 29.13 8.37 65.15
CA LYS A 294 29.42 8.25 63.71
C LYS A 294 30.29 9.41 63.21
N VAL A 295 31.22 9.12 62.29
CA VAL A 295 31.92 10.13 61.48
C VAL A 295 31.56 9.94 60.01
N ASP A 296 31.16 11.02 59.37
CA ASP A 296 30.91 11.11 57.94
C ASP A 296 32.00 11.99 57.32
N ILE A 297 32.75 11.46 56.35
CA ILE A 297 33.82 12.17 55.64
C ILE A 297 33.46 12.20 54.15
N VAL A 298 33.34 13.39 53.56
CA VAL A 298 33.08 13.56 52.14
C VAL A 298 34.35 14.05 51.45
N ALA A 299 34.95 13.20 50.61
CA ALA A 299 36.04 13.55 49.71
C ALA A 299 35.46 14.08 48.39
N ARG A 300 35.90 15.26 47.94
CA ARG A 300 35.31 15.95 46.77
C ARG A 300 35.71 15.36 45.40
N ASN A 301 36.75 14.52 45.35
CA ASN A 301 37.14 13.80 44.15
C ASN A 301 37.89 12.48 44.49
N ASP A 302 38.20 11.69 43.47
CA ASP A 302 38.85 10.38 43.60
C ASP A 302 40.30 10.44 44.09
N GLU A 303 41.04 11.49 43.79
CA GLU A 303 42.44 11.65 44.20
C GLU A 303 42.55 11.92 45.70
N ILE A 304 41.70 12.82 46.20
CA ILE A 304 41.51 13.14 47.62
C ILE A 304 41.07 11.89 48.40
N ALA A 305 40.15 11.11 47.82
CA ALA A 305 39.67 9.87 48.41
C ALA A 305 40.74 8.77 48.48
N LYS A 306 41.54 8.59 47.42
CA LYS A 306 42.68 7.67 47.41
C LYS A 306 43.72 8.07 48.46
N LYS A 307 44.00 9.38 48.60
CA LYS A 307 44.92 9.90 49.60
C LYS A 307 44.42 9.64 51.02
N LEU A 308 43.13 9.83 51.31
CA LEU A 308 42.54 9.50 52.62
C LEU A 308 42.72 8.02 52.99
N LEU A 309 42.44 7.11 52.05
CA LEU A 309 42.58 5.67 52.27
C LEU A 309 44.05 5.27 52.44
N SER A 310 44.95 5.87 51.65
CA SER A 310 46.39 5.64 51.78
C SER A 310 46.93 6.11 53.14
N GLU A 311 46.52 7.30 53.60
CA GLU A 311 46.90 7.83 54.91
C GLU A 311 46.35 6.97 56.06
N TRP A 312 45.12 6.45 55.91
CA TRP A 312 44.55 5.51 56.87
C TRP A 312 45.36 4.21 56.92
N ASP A 313 45.66 3.61 55.77
CA ASP A 313 46.45 2.38 55.69
C ASP A 313 47.85 2.58 56.27
N GLU A 314 48.49 3.71 55.97
CA GLU A 314 49.81 4.04 56.51
C GLU A 314 49.76 4.25 58.03
N TYR A 315 48.73 4.95 58.53
CA TYR A 315 48.50 5.11 59.97
C TYR A 315 48.36 3.76 60.67
N VAL A 316 47.61 2.82 60.09
CA VAL A 316 47.42 1.47 60.61
C VAL A 316 48.74 0.68 60.57
N ARG A 317 49.52 0.76 59.49
CA ARG A 317 50.82 0.06 59.36
C ARG A 317 51.88 0.57 60.34
N ARG A 318 51.97 1.89 60.56
CA ARG A 318 53.02 2.51 61.40
C ARG A 318 52.85 2.25 62.90
N ARG A 319 51.64 1.89 63.38
CA ARG A 319 51.40 1.65 64.82
C ARG A 319 51.17 0.17 65.12
N GLY A 320 52.12 -0.45 65.82
CA GLY A 320 52.09 -1.86 66.21
C GLY A 320 50.92 -2.30 67.12
N LYS A 321 50.96 -3.58 67.52
CA LYS A 321 49.86 -4.42 68.05
C LYS A 321 48.88 -3.80 69.07
N SER A 322 49.21 -2.77 69.85
CA SER A 322 48.33 -2.21 70.90
C SER A 322 47.23 -1.24 70.40
N ARG A 323 47.26 -0.81 69.13
CA ARG A 323 46.17 -0.01 68.51
C ARG A 323 45.45 -0.69 67.34
N ASN A 324 45.81 -1.94 67.03
CA ASN A 324 45.15 -2.77 66.01
C ASN A 324 43.65 -3.00 66.24
N ASN A 325 43.15 -2.85 67.48
CA ASN A 325 41.72 -2.98 67.76
C ASN A 325 40.88 -1.86 67.12
N MET A 326 41.45 -0.67 66.92
CA MET A 326 40.76 0.42 66.24
C MET A 326 40.57 0.14 64.75
N ALA A 327 41.61 -0.36 64.08
CA ALA A 327 41.54 -0.72 62.66
C ALA A 327 40.60 -1.91 62.39
N LYS A 328 40.47 -2.84 63.35
CA LYS A 328 39.54 -3.98 63.27
C LYS A 328 38.08 -3.57 63.46
N ASN A 329 37.82 -2.56 64.29
CA ASN A 329 36.44 -2.18 64.69
C ASN A 329 35.90 -1.00 63.89
N ILE A 330 36.75 -0.25 63.20
CA ILE A 330 36.36 0.85 62.33
C ILE A 330 36.17 0.33 60.91
N LYS A 331 34.91 0.31 60.46
CA LYS A 331 34.57 0.07 59.07
C LYS A 331 34.50 1.41 58.35
N ILE A 332 35.31 1.57 57.30
CA ILE A 332 35.19 2.65 56.34
C ILE A 332 34.36 2.12 55.16
N VAL A 333 33.13 2.59 55.02
CA VAL A 333 32.26 2.24 53.88
C VAL A 333 32.30 3.37 52.88
N GLU A 334 32.82 3.08 51.69
CA GLU A 334 32.79 3.98 50.54
C GLU A 334 31.38 3.96 49.92
N ASN A 335 30.72 5.11 49.88
CA ASN A 335 29.51 5.36 49.11
C ASN A 335 29.79 6.46 48.09
N ARG A 336 29.52 6.19 46.82
CA ARG A 336 29.66 7.20 45.76
C ARG A 336 28.49 8.18 45.82
N ILE A 337 28.77 9.44 46.13
CA ILE A 337 27.79 10.53 46.01
C ILE A 337 27.75 10.94 44.53
N GLY A 338 26.54 11.06 43.99
CA GLY A 338 26.31 11.39 42.58
C GLY A 338 25.94 10.18 41.73
N ASP A 339 26.12 8.93 42.20
CA ASP A 339 25.71 7.74 41.44
C ASP A 339 24.21 7.71 41.16
N LYS A 340 23.39 8.23 42.08
CA LYS A 340 21.94 8.39 41.85
C LYS A 340 21.65 9.38 40.73
N GLN A 341 22.30 10.55 40.74
CA GLN A 341 22.12 11.60 39.74
C GLN A 341 22.71 11.20 38.38
N VAL A 342 23.83 10.48 38.36
CA VAL A 342 24.41 9.87 37.16
C VAL A 342 23.45 8.84 36.57
N ARG A 343 22.86 7.97 37.39
CA ARG A 343 21.84 7.01 36.93
C ARG A 343 20.56 7.70 36.46
N GLU A 344 20.13 8.77 37.13
CA GLU A 344 18.98 9.57 36.73
C GLU A 344 19.23 10.20 35.35
N VAL A 345 20.36 10.88 35.14
CA VAL A 345 20.70 11.50 33.85
C VAL A 345 20.97 10.44 32.77
N GLN A 346 21.61 9.32 33.10
CA GLN A 346 21.80 8.22 32.15
C GLN A 346 20.45 7.62 31.74
N GLY A 347 19.53 7.42 32.69
CA GLY A 347 18.17 6.96 32.38
C GLY A 347 17.38 7.96 31.54
N GLU A 348 17.60 9.27 31.71
CA GLU A 348 17.05 10.29 30.81
C GLU A 348 17.64 10.18 29.38
N ILE A 349 18.95 9.91 29.23
CA ILE A 349 19.58 9.68 27.91
C ILE A 349 19.02 8.43 27.26
N ASP A 350 18.96 7.32 28.01
CA ASP A 350 18.44 6.04 27.51
C ASP A 350 16.98 6.21 27.09
N LYS A 351 16.18 6.98 27.84
CA LYS A 351 14.82 7.36 27.48
C LYS A 351 14.75 8.17 26.18
N VAL A 352 15.65 9.14 25.97
CA VAL A 352 15.69 9.91 24.71
C VAL A 352 16.08 9.04 23.51
N VAL A 353 17.00 8.09 23.70
CA VAL A 353 17.39 7.11 22.67
C VAL A 353 16.23 6.18 22.34
N GLU A 354 15.51 5.70 23.36
CA GLU A 354 14.30 4.90 23.21
C GLU A 354 13.18 5.70 22.57
N GLU A 355 12.93 6.94 23.00
CA GLU A 355 11.96 7.87 22.39
C GLU A 355 12.29 8.12 20.91
N ARG A 356 13.56 8.32 20.54
CA ARG A 356 14.00 8.47 19.15
C ARG A 356 13.82 7.19 18.34
N ALA A 357 14.13 6.03 18.93
CA ALA A 357 13.96 4.74 18.25
C ALA A 357 12.48 4.41 18.05
N VAL A 358 11.64 4.65 19.04
CA VAL A 358 10.18 4.51 18.96
C VAL A 358 9.60 5.54 18.00
N ALA A 359 10.08 6.79 17.99
CA ALA A 359 9.67 7.77 17.00
C ALA A 359 9.98 7.25 15.59
N LEU A 360 11.19 6.77 15.32
CA LEU A 360 11.57 6.19 14.03
C LEU A 360 10.85 4.88 13.67
N LEU A 361 10.41 4.06 14.64
CA LEU A 361 9.77 2.76 14.41
C LEU A 361 8.24 2.82 14.39
N ASP A 362 7.62 3.66 15.23
CA ASP A 362 6.17 3.68 15.51
C ASP A 362 5.47 5.01 15.15
N GLY A 363 6.17 6.11 14.81
CA GLY A 363 5.52 7.43 14.71
C GLY A 363 6.05 8.50 13.73
N MET A 364 7.28 8.39 13.23
CA MET A 364 7.94 9.33 12.31
C MET A 364 8.14 8.77 10.91
N VAL A 365 7.60 7.58 10.61
CA VAL A 365 7.47 7.15 9.22
C VAL A 365 6.08 7.54 8.75
N PRO A 366 5.86 8.80 8.30
CA PRO A 366 4.57 9.17 7.74
C PRO A 366 4.28 8.22 6.59
N ALA A 367 3.19 7.47 6.75
CA ALA A 367 2.64 6.68 5.67
C ALA A 367 1.74 7.63 4.87
N VAL A 368 2.19 8.01 3.67
CA VAL A 368 1.35 8.78 2.76
C VAL A 368 0.45 7.80 2.03
N ASN A 369 -0.85 7.92 2.23
CA ASN A 369 -1.81 7.07 1.52
C ASN A 369 -2.08 7.65 0.14
N TYR A 370 -2.02 6.78 -0.86
CA TYR A 370 -2.19 7.08 -2.27
C TYR A 370 -3.39 6.35 -2.84
N LEU A 371 -4.32 7.08 -3.43
CA LEU A 371 -5.49 6.54 -4.13
C LEU A 371 -5.30 6.70 -5.64
N GLU A 372 -5.29 5.61 -6.40
CA GLU A 372 -5.05 5.62 -7.85
C GLU A 372 -6.05 4.74 -8.60
N LEU A 373 -6.51 5.17 -9.77
CA LEU A 373 -7.00 4.24 -10.80
C LEU A 373 -5.82 3.72 -11.62
N GLY A 374 -5.39 2.49 -11.29
CA GLY A 374 -4.25 1.84 -11.93
C GLY A 374 -4.65 0.94 -13.09
N SER A 375 -3.67 0.59 -13.90
CA SER A 375 -3.75 -0.49 -14.90
C SER A 375 -2.95 -1.71 -14.39
N PRO A 376 -3.04 -2.89 -15.02
CA PRO A 376 -2.37 -4.10 -14.52
C PRO A 376 -0.84 -4.01 -14.56
N ASN A 377 -0.29 -2.95 -15.15
CA ASN A 377 1.14 -2.68 -15.20
C ASN A 377 1.64 -1.81 -14.03
N PHE A 378 0.76 -1.17 -13.24
CA PHE A 378 1.12 -0.38 -12.05
C PHE A 378 2.13 0.76 -12.28
N VAL A 379 2.26 1.26 -13.51
CA VAL A 379 3.33 2.20 -13.90
C VAL A 379 3.31 3.47 -13.05
N SER A 380 2.15 4.06 -12.77
CA SER A 380 2.09 5.29 -11.98
C SER A 380 2.40 5.05 -10.51
N TYR A 381 1.94 3.93 -9.94
CA TYR A 381 2.35 3.50 -8.61
C TYR A 381 3.87 3.30 -8.52
N LEU A 382 4.49 2.64 -9.50
CA LEU A 382 5.94 2.40 -9.50
C LEU A 382 6.73 3.70 -9.59
N ALA A 383 6.31 4.64 -10.45
CA ALA A 383 6.90 5.98 -10.51
C ALA A 383 6.81 6.71 -9.16
N MET A 384 5.67 6.60 -8.48
CA MET A 384 5.48 7.18 -7.15
C MET A 384 6.33 6.45 -6.09
N ASN A 385 6.36 5.12 -6.12
CA ASN A 385 7.14 4.31 -5.18
C ASN A 385 8.63 4.62 -5.29
N LYS A 386 9.15 4.76 -6.52
CA LYS A 386 10.53 5.17 -6.78
C LYS A 386 10.83 6.55 -6.19
N LEU A 387 9.93 7.52 -6.35
CA LEU A 387 10.08 8.83 -5.71
C LEU A 387 10.20 8.67 -4.19
N PHE A 388 9.36 7.84 -3.56
CA PHE A 388 9.41 7.63 -2.10
C PHE A 388 10.67 6.89 -1.63
N GLU A 389 11.30 6.06 -2.47
CA GLU A 389 12.59 5.44 -2.16
C GLU A 389 13.72 6.49 -2.02
N GLU A 390 13.60 7.66 -2.65
CA GLU A 390 14.54 8.78 -2.51
C GLU A 390 14.37 9.54 -1.18
N PHE A 391 13.27 9.31 -0.46
CA PHE A 391 12.92 9.94 0.82
C PHE A 391 12.88 8.91 1.95
N PRO A 392 14.04 8.41 2.41
CA PRO A 392 14.10 7.36 3.42
C PRO A 392 13.43 7.82 4.71
N GLY A 393 12.53 6.99 5.25
CA GLY A 393 11.72 7.34 6.40
C GLY A 393 10.31 7.83 6.05
N ILE A 394 9.92 7.88 4.77
CA ILE A 394 8.53 8.07 4.36
C ILE A 394 8.07 6.83 3.60
N THR A 395 6.88 6.31 3.89
CA THR A 395 6.35 5.10 3.22
C THR A 395 5.14 5.45 2.37
N LEU A 396 5.10 4.94 1.14
CA LEU A 396 3.92 4.99 0.29
C LEU A 396 3.00 3.79 0.57
N LYS A 397 1.71 4.03 0.78
CA LYS A 397 0.69 2.98 0.83
C LYS A 397 -0.38 3.26 -0.21
N ALA A 398 -0.55 2.36 -1.16
CA ALA A 398 -1.50 2.55 -2.26
C ALA A 398 -2.82 1.81 -2.02
N THR A 399 -3.92 2.42 -2.44
CA THR A 399 -5.23 1.78 -2.58
C THR A 399 -5.65 1.93 -4.04
N ILE A 400 -5.80 0.81 -4.72
CA ILE A 400 -6.09 0.77 -6.16
C ILE A 400 -7.40 0.01 -6.37
N PRO A 401 -8.53 0.72 -6.57
CA PRO A 401 -9.80 0.10 -6.89
C PRO A 401 -9.89 -0.33 -8.36
N GLU A 402 -10.45 -1.53 -8.59
CA GLU A 402 -10.82 -2.03 -9.91
C GLU A 402 -12.18 -2.75 -9.81
N TYR A 403 -13.08 -2.53 -10.76
CA TYR A 403 -14.44 -3.07 -10.75
C TYR A 403 -14.73 -4.07 -11.86
N ASN A 404 -13.89 -4.12 -12.90
CA ASN A 404 -13.87 -5.21 -13.85
C ASN A 404 -13.23 -6.42 -13.16
N PHE A 405 -14.01 -7.49 -12.99
CA PHE A 405 -13.60 -8.64 -12.18
C PHE A 405 -12.36 -9.34 -12.72
N ARG A 406 -12.32 -9.60 -14.03
CA ARG A 406 -11.15 -10.19 -14.67
C ARG A 406 -9.92 -9.31 -14.51
N LEU A 407 -10.05 -8.00 -14.75
CA LEU A 407 -8.93 -7.07 -14.61
C LEU A 407 -8.43 -6.99 -13.16
N PHE A 408 -9.35 -6.97 -12.19
CA PHE A 408 -9.02 -7.05 -10.78
C PHE A 408 -8.22 -8.32 -10.45
N ASN A 409 -8.63 -9.48 -10.96
CA ASN A 409 -7.91 -10.73 -10.77
C ASN A 409 -6.51 -10.70 -11.41
N LEU A 410 -6.37 -10.11 -12.61
CA LEU A 410 -5.06 -9.92 -13.23
C LEU A 410 -4.15 -9.05 -12.37
N MET A 411 -4.64 -7.89 -11.93
CA MET A 411 -3.91 -6.98 -11.05
C MET A 411 -3.50 -7.68 -9.74
N LYS A 412 -4.40 -8.46 -9.16
CA LYS A 412 -4.16 -9.25 -7.95
C LYS A 412 -3.07 -10.29 -8.17
N SER A 413 -3.12 -11.00 -9.29
CA SER A 413 -2.12 -12.01 -9.65
C SER A 413 -0.72 -11.39 -9.84
N MET A 414 -0.64 -10.24 -10.52
CA MET A 414 0.59 -9.46 -10.67
C MET A 414 1.16 -9.00 -9.33
N ASN A 415 0.29 -8.52 -8.43
CA ASN A 415 0.66 -8.09 -7.08
C ASN A 415 1.19 -9.26 -6.23
N VAL A 416 0.45 -10.37 -6.18
CA VAL A 416 0.82 -11.58 -5.41
C VAL A 416 2.11 -12.21 -5.92
N ALA A 417 2.35 -12.24 -7.23
CA ALA A 417 3.59 -12.77 -7.78
C ALA A 417 4.83 -11.94 -7.37
N ASN A 418 4.64 -10.63 -7.09
CA ASN A 418 5.68 -9.61 -6.89
C ASN A 418 5.53 -8.83 -5.56
N THR A 419 5.20 -9.52 -4.46
CA THR A 419 4.94 -8.91 -3.14
C THR A 419 6.07 -8.06 -2.57
N LYS A 420 7.32 -8.25 -3.00
CA LYS A 420 8.43 -7.38 -2.58
C LYS A 420 8.26 -5.94 -3.07
N THR A 421 7.72 -5.76 -4.27
CA THR A 421 7.52 -4.45 -4.89
C THR A 421 6.14 -3.89 -4.56
N PHE A 422 5.12 -4.76 -4.52
CA PHE A 422 3.71 -4.35 -4.32
C PHE A 422 3.18 -4.61 -2.90
N GLY A 423 4.04 -4.91 -1.92
CA GLY A 423 3.63 -5.25 -0.55
C GLY A 423 2.85 -4.16 0.20
N ASN A 424 2.92 -2.91 -0.27
CA ASN A 424 2.17 -1.77 0.26
C ASN A 424 0.97 -1.36 -0.64
N VAL A 425 0.57 -2.22 -1.59
CA VAL A 425 -0.56 -1.98 -2.49
C VAL A 425 -1.76 -2.81 -2.04
N ASP A 426 -2.83 -2.12 -1.69
CA ASP A 426 -4.15 -2.70 -1.39
C ASP A 426 -5.04 -2.62 -2.63
N LEU A 427 -5.40 -3.77 -3.19
CA LEU A 427 -6.30 -3.89 -4.33
C LEU A 427 -7.73 -4.09 -3.86
N VAL A 428 -8.64 -3.22 -4.29
CA VAL A 428 -10.05 -3.24 -3.84
C VAL A 428 -10.97 -3.54 -5.01
N TYR A 429 -11.78 -4.60 -4.91
CA TYR A 429 -12.78 -4.90 -5.93
C TYR A 429 -13.99 -3.98 -5.80
N ALA A 430 -13.88 -2.76 -6.32
CA ALA A 430 -14.92 -1.75 -6.27
C ALA A 430 -14.75 -0.74 -7.41
N ASN A 431 -15.86 -0.12 -7.82
CA ASN A 431 -15.77 1.06 -8.67
C ASN A 431 -15.33 2.24 -7.81
N LEU A 432 -14.33 3.01 -8.25
CA LEU A 432 -13.80 4.13 -7.47
C LEU A 432 -14.88 5.10 -7.04
N ASP A 433 -15.80 5.48 -7.95
CA ASP A 433 -16.86 6.42 -7.61
C ASP A 433 -17.71 5.88 -6.45
N ASP A 434 -18.09 4.61 -6.52
CA ASP A 434 -18.92 4.00 -5.48
C ASP A 434 -18.15 3.84 -4.17
N LEU A 435 -16.87 3.47 -4.25
CA LEU A 435 -15.98 3.38 -3.08
C LEU A 435 -15.88 4.73 -2.37
N VAL A 436 -15.69 5.82 -3.12
CA VAL A 436 -15.67 7.18 -2.58
C VAL A 436 -17.04 7.55 -2.03
N LEU A 437 -18.12 7.39 -2.80
CA LEU A 437 -19.47 7.84 -2.43
C LEU A 437 -20.04 7.07 -1.22
N LEU A 438 -19.62 5.82 -1.02
CA LEU A 438 -19.94 5.00 0.14
C LEU A 438 -18.98 5.25 1.31
N ASP A 439 -18.02 6.14 1.19
CA ASP A 439 -17.06 6.47 2.24
C ASP A 439 -16.20 5.25 2.64
N PHE A 440 -15.69 4.48 1.67
CA PHE A 440 -14.79 3.34 1.86
C PHE A 440 -15.34 2.26 2.83
N VAL A 441 -16.65 2.04 2.80
CA VAL A 441 -17.28 0.92 3.51
C VAL A 441 -16.73 -0.40 2.99
N ASN A 442 -16.17 -1.18 3.91
CA ASN A 442 -15.50 -2.44 3.59
C ASN A 442 -16.50 -3.60 3.59
N SER A 443 -17.45 -3.58 2.65
CA SER A 443 -18.44 -4.64 2.49
C SER A 443 -18.95 -4.70 1.05
N SER A 444 -18.90 -5.89 0.46
CA SER A 444 -19.46 -6.19 -0.87
C SER A 444 -20.99 -6.09 -0.91
N ASP A 445 -21.67 -6.12 0.24
CA ASP A 445 -23.13 -6.04 0.32
C ASP A 445 -23.64 -4.61 0.10
N PHE A 446 -22.75 -3.60 0.18
CA PHE A 446 -23.10 -2.21 -0.08
C PHE A 446 -23.00 -1.89 -1.56
N VAL A 447 -24.12 -1.49 -2.15
CA VAL A 447 -24.22 -1.18 -3.58
C VAL A 447 -24.93 0.15 -3.78
N ILE A 448 -24.44 0.96 -4.71
CA ILE A 448 -25.15 2.14 -5.19
C ILE A 448 -25.98 1.78 -6.42
N ASP A 449 -27.30 1.88 -6.30
CA ASP A 449 -28.19 1.94 -7.45
C ASP A 449 -28.12 3.34 -8.06
N GLN A 450 -27.27 3.48 -9.08
CA GLN A 450 -27.03 4.75 -9.78
C GLN A 450 -28.28 5.28 -10.51
N ARG A 451 -29.26 4.43 -10.88
CA ARG A 451 -30.49 4.89 -11.56
C ARG A 451 -31.44 5.55 -10.58
N GLN A 452 -31.52 5.01 -9.37
CA GLN A 452 -32.43 5.48 -8.33
C GLN A 452 -31.74 6.37 -7.28
N LYS A 453 -30.41 6.50 -7.33
CA LYS A 453 -29.57 7.17 -6.32
C LYS A 453 -29.79 6.63 -4.91
N LEU A 454 -29.86 5.31 -4.78
CA LEU A 454 -30.06 4.61 -3.51
C LEU A 454 -28.82 3.82 -3.11
N VAL A 455 -28.45 3.89 -1.84
CA VAL A 455 -27.54 2.96 -1.18
C VAL A 455 -28.35 1.75 -0.73
N ARG A 456 -27.96 0.55 -1.18
CA ARG A 456 -28.61 -0.72 -0.86
C ARG A 456 -27.69 -1.57 0.00
N PHE A 457 -28.27 -2.27 0.98
CA PHE A 457 -27.59 -3.24 1.83
C PHE A 457 -28.61 -4.25 2.36
N ASN A 458 -28.39 -5.54 2.09
CA ASN A 458 -29.18 -6.66 2.63
C ASN A 458 -30.71 -6.43 2.62
N GLY A 459 -31.25 -6.04 1.46
CA GLY A 459 -32.69 -5.80 1.25
C GLY A 459 -33.20 -4.45 1.77
N SER A 460 -32.38 -3.70 2.50
CA SER A 460 -32.68 -2.31 2.89
C SER A 460 -32.13 -1.33 1.84
N SER A 461 -32.76 -0.16 1.73
CA SER A 461 -32.31 0.90 0.83
C SER A 461 -32.52 2.28 1.43
N MET A 462 -31.58 3.19 1.18
CA MET A 462 -31.65 4.57 1.63
C MET A 462 -31.20 5.52 0.50
N PRO A 463 -31.84 6.69 0.32
CA PRO A 463 -31.30 7.74 -0.54
C PRO A 463 -29.87 8.11 -0.15
N ILE A 464 -29.00 8.32 -1.13
CA ILE A 464 -27.57 8.59 -0.90
C ILE A 464 -27.33 9.83 -0.02
N GLU A 465 -28.21 10.83 -0.10
CA GLU A 465 -28.18 12.06 0.68
C GLU A 465 -28.51 11.78 2.16
N LYS A 466 -29.52 10.93 2.42
CA LYS A 466 -29.83 10.49 3.80
C LYS A 466 -28.72 9.62 4.36
N TYR A 467 -28.10 8.79 3.52
CA TYR A 467 -26.95 7.97 3.92
C TYR A 467 -25.78 8.86 4.38
N ARG A 468 -25.53 9.97 3.69
CA ARG A 468 -24.51 10.94 4.11
C ARG A 468 -24.87 11.71 5.37
N GLU A 469 -26.13 12.10 5.52
CA GLU A 469 -26.59 12.73 6.76
C GLU A 469 -26.39 11.77 7.95
N MET A 470 -26.71 10.48 7.76
CA MET A 470 -26.48 9.44 8.75
C MET A 470 -24.97 9.28 9.06
N LEU A 471 -24.09 9.31 8.06
CA LEU A 471 -22.63 9.31 8.28
C LEU A 471 -22.19 10.48 9.16
N ASN A 472 -22.65 11.70 8.87
CA ASN A 472 -22.31 12.88 9.65
C ASN A 472 -22.83 12.79 11.10
N HIS A 473 -24.05 12.28 11.28
CA HIS A 473 -24.60 12.01 12.61
C HIS A 473 -23.83 10.91 13.36
N ARG A 474 -23.38 9.86 12.66
CA ARG A 474 -22.55 8.82 13.24
C ARG A 474 -21.21 9.38 13.71
N ASP A 475 -20.56 10.20 12.89
CA ASP A 475 -19.30 10.85 13.24
C ASP A 475 -19.45 11.89 14.36
N GLY A 476 -20.64 12.50 14.48
CA GLY A 476 -21.03 13.35 15.60
C GLY A 476 -21.30 12.60 16.91
N GLY A 477 -21.13 11.27 16.94
CA GLY A 477 -21.22 10.45 18.14
C GLY A 477 -22.62 9.89 18.46
N ILE A 478 -23.58 9.99 17.53
CA ILE A 478 -24.90 9.37 17.72
C ILE A 478 -24.75 7.85 17.75
N SER A 479 -25.48 7.19 18.67
CA SER A 479 -25.40 5.75 18.87
C SER A 479 -25.99 4.97 17.68
N ILE A 480 -25.51 3.74 17.48
CA ILE A 480 -25.98 2.83 16.42
C ILE A 480 -27.49 2.57 16.52
N ALA A 481 -28.00 2.35 17.73
CA ALA A 481 -29.42 2.09 17.97
C ALA A 481 -30.29 3.32 17.63
N ASP A 482 -29.83 4.52 17.97
CA ASP A 482 -30.55 5.75 17.66
C ASP A 482 -30.55 6.05 16.17
N LEU A 483 -29.44 5.81 15.46
CA LEU A 483 -29.37 5.94 14.00
C LEU A 483 -30.26 4.92 13.30
N SER A 484 -30.20 3.65 13.71
CA SER A 484 -31.04 2.58 13.16
C SER A 484 -32.52 2.94 13.26
N LYS A 485 -32.95 3.43 14.43
CA LYS A 485 -34.33 3.86 14.67
C LYS A 485 -34.67 5.15 13.91
N GLY A 486 -33.79 6.15 13.89
CA GLY A 486 -34.04 7.46 13.29
C GLY A 486 -34.11 7.43 11.77
N TYR A 487 -33.34 6.54 11.14
CA TYR A 487 -33.30 6.36 9.68
C TYR A 487 -34.11 5.15 9.18
N GLU A 488 -34.77 4.42 10.08
CA GLU A 488 -35.59 3.23 9.77
C GLU A 488 -34.80 2.15 8.99
N ILE A 489 -33.55 1.90 9.39
CA ILE A 489 -32.66 0.89 8.80
C ILE A 489 -32.16 -0.11 9.84
N PRO A 490 -31.75 -1.33 9.45
CA PRO A 490 -31.22 -2.32 10.39
C PRO A 490 -29.96 -1.84 11.12
N GLU A 491 -29.78 -2.18 12.40
CA GLU A 491 -28.54 -1.88 13.13
C GLU A 491 -27.30 -2.42 12.44
N LEU A 492 -27.41 -3.57 11.77
CA LEU A 492 -26.31 -4.17 11.01
C LEU A 492 -25.83 -3.23 9.90
N PHE A 493 -26.74 -2.52 9.23
CA PHE A 493 -26.38 -1.51 8.22
C PHE A 493 -25.44 -0.47 8.83
N VAL A 494 -25.81 0.10 9.98
CA VAL A 494 -25.03 1.15 10.64
C VAL A 494 -23.71 0.59 11.19
N LYS A 495 -23.70 -0.64 11.72
CA LYS A 495 -22.46 -1.31 12.18
C LYS A 495 -21.46 -1.49 11.05
N THR A 496 -21.89 -2.01 9.90
CA THR A 496 -21.02 -2.18 8.73
C THR A 496 -20.48 -0.84 8.22
N VAL A 497 -21.27 0.22 8.30
CA VAL A 497 -20.80 1.58 7.99
C VAL A 497 -19.80 2.12 9.02
N ASP A 498 -19.93 1.74 10.28
CA ASP A 498 -19.00 2.16 11.34
C ASP A 498 -17.60 1.53 11.18
N ASP A 499 -17.56 0.29 10.67
CA ASP A 499 -16.37 -0.52 10.37
C ASP A 499 -15.63 -0.09 9.09
N ARG A 500 -16.07 0.97 8.42
CA ARG A 500 -15.43 1.50 7.21
C ARG A 500 -13.97 1.90 7.46
N ASP A 501 -13.13 1.77 6.44
CA ASP A 501 -11.76 2.28 6.48
C ASP A 501 -11.80 3.79 6.67
N ARG A 502 -11.03 4.35 7.60
CA ARG A 502 -10.97 5.81 7.91
C ARG A 502 -9.69 6.48 7.41
N LYS A 503 -8.89 5.78 6.59
CA LYS A 503 -7.69 6.35 5.98
C LYS A 503 -8.01 7.65 5.23
N LYS A 504 -7.10 8.61 5.40
CA LYS A 504 -7.04 9.85 4.62
C LYS A 504 -5.91 9.73 3.62
N PHE A 505 -6.08 10.37 2.48
CA PHE A 505 -5.14 10.32 1.37
C PHE A 505 -4.41 11.65 1.22
N GLY A 506 -3.07 11.59 1.27
CA GLY A 506 -2.21 12.71 0.92
C GLY A 506 -2.04 12.83 -0.60
N ILE A 507 -2.20 11.73 -1.34
CA ILE A 507 -2.11 11.73 -2.81
C ILE A 507 -3.36 11.05 -3.39
N VAL A 508 -4.02 11.72 -4.31
CA VAL A 508 -5.17 11.16 -5.03
C VAL A 508 -5.00 11.39 -6.52
N PHE A 509 -4.97 10.33 -7.30
CA PHE A 509 -4.96 10.39 -8.75
C PHE A 509 -6.23 9.74 -9.33
N LEU A 510 -7.10 10.59 -9.87
CA LEU A 510 -8.40 10.19 -10.45
C LEU A 510 -8.30 10.17 -11.97
N ASP A 511 -7.93 9.02 -12.52
CA ASP A 511 -7.83 8.82 -13.97
C ASP A 511 -9.22 8.53 -14.61
N TYR A 512 -9.47 9.01 -15.82
CA TYR A 512 -10.66 8.79 -16.64
C TYR A 512 -12.02 8.95 -15.94
N LEU A 513 -12.25 10.02 -15.18
CA LEU A 513 -13.56 10.24 -14.55
C LEU A 513 -14.72 10.53 -15.56
N GLY A 514 -14.49 10.49 -16.88
CA GLY A 514 -15.48 10.78 -17.93
C GLY A 514 -15.34 12.17 -18.55
N GLY A 515 -16.25 12.55 -19.45
CA GLY A 515 -16.17 13.81 -20.21
C GLY A 515 -16.27 15.09 -19.35
N TYR A 516 -15.63 16.17 -19.81
CA TYR A 516 -15.76 17.51 -19.23
C TYR A 516 -17.11 18.16 -19.63
N ALA A 517 -18.20 17.68 -19.01
CA ALA A 517 -19.53 18.30 -19.12
C ALA A 517 -19.85 19.06 -17.83
N PRO A 518 -19.50 20.36 -17.71
CA PRO A 518 -19.84 21.18 -16.56
C PRO A 518 -21.36 21.43 -16.43
N TYR A 519 -22.14 21.17 -17.50
CA TYR A 519 -23.59 21.37 -17.52
C TYR A 519 -24.29 20.28 -18.34
N THR A 520 -25.42 19.81 -17.82
CA THR A 520 -26.43 19.13 -18.65
C THR A 520 -27.13 20.17 -19.55
N LYS A 521 -27.83 19.73 -20.60
CA LYS A 521 -28.60 20.60 -21.53
C LYS A 521 -29.59 21.57 -20.86
N ASN A 522 -29.85 21.43 -19.55
CA ASN A 522 -30.83 22.20 -18.80
C ASN A 522 -30.23 23.12 -17.72
N GLY A 523 -28.90 23.35 -17.69
CA GLY A 523 -28.29 24.28 -16.73
C GLY A 523 -28.22 23.79 -15.28
N GLU A 524 -28.73 22.58 -14.99
CA GLU A 524 -28.43 21.88 -13.75
C GLU A 524 -26.98 21.38 -13.78
N ALA A 525 -26.23 21.73 -12.74
CA ALA A 525 -24.85 21.32 -12.50
C ALA A 525 -24.78 19.81 -12.25
N GLY A 526 -24.92 19.02 -13.30
CA GLY A 526 -24.78 17.57 -13.25
C GLY A 526 -23.32 17.20 -13.44
N SER A 527 -22.62 16.83 -12.38
CA SER A 527 -21.60 15.79 -12.54
C SER A 527 -21.39 15.03 -11.25
N LYS A 528 -21.55 13.70 -11.33
CA LYS A 528 -21.10 12.72 -10.34
C LYS A 528 -19.68 13.02 -9.85
N LYS A 529 -18.83 13.61 -10.70
CA LYS A 529 -17.48 14.10 -10.40
C LYS A 529 -17.42 15.15 -9.29
N ARG A 530 -18.31 16.15 -9.30
CA ARG A 530 -18.34 17.17 -8.22
C ARG A 530 -18.66 16.53 -6.89
N GLU A 531 -19.57 15.56 -6.91
CA GLU A 531 -19.98 14.82 -5.73
C GLU A 531 -18.85 13.95 -5.18
N ILE A 532 -18.11 13.26 -6.05
CA ILE A 532 -16.89 12.51 -5.70
C ILE A 532 -15.83 13.43 -5.10
N LEU A 533 -15.52 14.55 -5.79
CA LEU A 533 -14.50 15.49 -5.36
C LEU A 533 -14.85 16.13 -4.02
N ARG A 534 -16.12 16.52 -3.84
CA ARG A 534 -16.63 17.05 -2.57
C ARG A 534 -16.50 16.02 -1.46
N ASN A 535 -16.95 14.78 -1.69
CA ASN A 535 -16.91 13.74 -0.65
C ASN A 535 -15.46 13.38 -0.28
N LEU A 536 -14.55 13.35 -1.26
CA LEU A 536 -13.12 13.21 -0.99
C LEU A 536 -12.62 14.36 -0.11
N ALA A 537 -12.87 15.61 -0.50
CA ALA A 537 -12.40 16.78 0.22
C ALA A 537 -12.97 16.86 1.65
N GLU A 538 -14.25 16.58 1.84
CA GLU A 538 -14.90 16.66 3.14
C GLU A 538 -14.39 15.59 4.13
N ARG A 539 -14.07 14.38 3.63
CA ARG A 539 -13.95 13.20 4.51
C ARG A 539 -12.63 12.43 4.38
N ARG A 540 -11.93 12.55 3.26
CA ARG A 540 -10.88 11.60 2.84
C ARG A 540 -9.56 12.20 2.43
N LEU A 541 -9.45 13.51 2.30
CA LEU A 541 -8.15 14.14 2.05
C LEU A 541 -7.45 14.47 3.38
N GLU A 542 -6.12 14.37 3.36
CA GLU A 542 -5.27 14.93 4.41
C GLU A 542 -5.30 16.46 4.38
N ASP A 543 -4.77 17.10 5.42
CA ASP A 543 -4.83 18.57 5.52
C ASP A 543 -3.89 19.26 4.52
N ASN A 544 -2.84 18.56 4.07
CA ASN A 544 -2.05 18.91 2.89
C ASN A 544 -2.14 17.72 1.93
N ALA A 545 -2.62 17.94 0.70
CA ALA A 545 -2.83 16.86 -0.25
C ALA A 545 -2.54 17.30 -1.69
N VAL A 546 -2.10 16.34 -2.51
CA VAL A 546 -1.96 16.47 -3.96
C VAL A 546 -3.07 15.70 -4.63
N VAL A 547 -3.88 16.40 -5.43
CA VAL A 547 -5.00 15.81 -6.18
C VAL A 547 -4.76 16.00 -7.66
N ALA A 548 -4.66 14.89 -8.40
CA ALA A 548 -4.53 14.86 -9.84
C ALA A 548 -5.77 14.26 -10.50
N MET A 549 -6.15 14.78 -11.67
CA MET A 549 -7.35 14.38 -12.39
C MET A 549 -7.13 14.44 -13.90
N THR A 550 -7.70 13.49 -14.65
CA THR A 550 -7.79 13.56 -16.11
C THR A 550 -9.21 13.82 -16.59
N TYR A 551 -9.31 14.56 -17.71
CA TYR A 551 -10.57 14.92 -18.35
C TYR A 551 -10.51 14.63 -19.85
N SER A 552 -11.51 13.91 -20.36
CA SER A 552 -11.68 13.77 -21.81
C SER A 552 -12.25 15.06 -22.40
N LEU A 553 -11.62 15.52 -23.48
CA LEU A 553 -12.00 16.73 -24.23
C LEU A 553 -12.86 16.40 -25.46
N ILE A 554 -13.33 15.15 -25.61
CA ILE A 554 -14.19 14.74 -26.73
C ILE A 554 -15.44 15.65 -26.83
N GLY A 555 -15.75 16.07 -28.05
CA GLY A 555 -16.99 16.78 -28.39
C GLY A 555 -16.90 18.31 -28.32
N ARG A 556 -15.73 18.88 -27.96
CA ARG A 556 -15.51 20.33 -28.03
C ARG A 556 -14.74 20.69 -29.30
N LYS A 557 -15.33 21.56 -30.12
CA LYS A 557 -14.63 22.25 -31.21
C LYS A 557 -13.69 23.27 -30.57
N ASN A 558 -12.44 23.32 -31.04
CA ASN A 558 -11.40 24.32 -30.71
C ASN A 558 -12.01 25.68 -30.33
N THR A 559 -12.21 25.92 -29.04
CA THR A 559 -12.41 27.26 -28.51
C THR A 559 -11.07 27.96 -28.69
N GLY A 560 -11.06 29.14 -29.30
CA GLY A 560 -9.85 29.79 -29.81
C GLY A 560 -8.84 30.26 -28.75
N ASP A 561 -9.04 29.91 -27.48
CA ASP A 561 -8.16 30.23 -26.37
C ASP A 561 -7.84 28.95 -25.57
N ASN A 562 -6.55 28.60 -25.51
CA ASN A 562 -6.09 27.32 -24.96
C ASN A 562 -6.26 27.23 -23.43
N ASN A 563 -6.45 28.35 -22.73
CA ASN A 563 -6.50 28.39 -21.26
C ASN A 563 -7.92 28.30 -20.65
N GLU A 564 -8.99 28.49 -21.44
CA GLU A 564 -10.35 28.55 -20.90
C GLU A 564 -10.77 27.24 -20.19
N ILE A 565 -10.39 26.08 -20.72
CA ILE A 565 -10.81 24.77 -20.19
C ILE A 565 -10.12 24.45 -18.87
N PRO A 566 -8.77 24.54 -18.77
CA PRO A 566 -8.08 24.39 -17.49
C PRO A 566 -8.59 25.35 -16.42
N ASP A 567 -8.79 26.63 -16.74
CA ASP A 567 -9.27 27.62 -15.78
C ASP A 567 -10.67 27.31 -15.27
N MET A 568 -11.59 26.88 -16.15
CA MET A 568 -12.92 26.44 -15.71
C MET A 568 -12.83 25.19 -14.82
N ALA A 569 -11.97 24.22 -15.15
CA ALA A 569 -11.79 23.00 -14.34
C ALA A 569 -11.24 23.34 -12.95
N ARG A 570 -10.25 24.22 -12.88
CA ARG A 570 -9.72 24.77 -11.64
C ARG A 570 -10.80 25.48 -10.82
N ASN A 571 -11.57 26.38 -11.42
CA ASN A 571 -12.63 27.11 -10.73
C ASN A 571 -13.68 26.16 -10.14
N HIS A 572 -14.00 25.07 -10.84
CA HIS A 572 -14.90 24.06 -10.31
C HIS A 572 -14.30 23.31 -9.13
N ALA A 573 -13.03 22.90 -9.22
CA ALA A 573 -12.32 22.24 -8.13
C ALA A 573 -12.22 23.16 -6.90
N GLU A 574 -11.91 24.44 -7.11
CA GLU A 574 -11.80 25.44 -6.04
C GLU A 574 -13.10 25.57 -5.24
N VAL A 575 -14.26 25.57 -5.91
CA VAL A 575 -15.57 25.61 -5.22
C VAL A 575 -15.78 24.39 -4.32
N GLU A 576 -15.48 23.19 -4.81
CA GLU A 576 -15.68 21.97 -4.03
C GLU A 576 -14.66 21.87 -2.88
N PHE A 577 -13.38 22.20 -3.13
CA PHE A 577 -12.34 22.23 -2.09
C PHE A 577 -12.62 23.29 -1.02
N ALA A 578 -13.02 24.50 -1.41
CA ALA A 578 -13.35 25.57 -0.47
C ALA A 578 -14.55 25.20 0.43
N SER A 579 -15.51 24.43 -0.08
CA SER A 579 -16.64 23.96 0.71
C SER A 579 -16.23 23.04 1.89
N ALA A 580 -15.09 22.36 1.76
CA ALA A 580 -14.49 21.52 2.79
C ALA A 580 -13.38 22.23 3.60
N GLY A 581 -13.17 23.54 3.38
CA GLY A 581 -12.14 24.34 4.07
C GLY A 581 -10.75 24.28 3.45
N TYR A 582 -10.61 23.75 2.24
CA TYR A 582 -9.34 23.72 1.50
C TYR A 582 -9.15 24.94 0.61
N ARG A 583 -7.89 25.29 0.35
CA ARG A 583 -7.48 26.23 -0.69
C ARG A 583 -6.51 25.55 -1.64
N ILE A 584 -6.60 25.89 -2.92
CA ILE A 584 -5.60 25.50 -3.92
C ILE A 584 -4.42 26.46 -3.75
N ASN A 585 -3.26 25.93 -3.36
CA ASN A 585 -2.04 26.72 -3.19
C ASN A 585 -1.23 26.78 -4.49
N ASP A 586 -1.14 25.66 -5.18
CA ASP A 586 -0.48 25.53 -6.47
C ASP A 586 -1.27 24.57 -7.37
N TRP A 587 -1.14 24.74 -8.67
CA TRP A 587 -1.77 23.88 -9.66
C TRP A 587 -1.07 24.02 -11.00
N ASP A 588 -1.09 22.95 -11.78
CA ASP A 588 -0.56 22.96 -13.13
C ASP A 588 -1.36 21.98 -13.99
N TRP A 589 -1.26 22.10 -15.31
CA TRP A 589 -2.04 21.29 -16.24
C TRP A 589 -1.30 20.99 -17.54
N LYS A 590 -1.72 19.92 -18.20
CA LYS A 590 -1.18 19.50 -19.49
C LYS A 590 -2.24 18.82 -20.34
N GLU A 591 -2.34 19.23 -21.59
CA GLU A 591 -3.08 18.47 -22.59
C GLU A 591 -2.18 17.36 -23.17
N TYR A 592 -2.76 16.20 -23.40
CA TYR A 592 -2.10 15.07 -24.06
C TYR A 592 -3.09 14.30 -24.94
N GLN A 593 -2.56 13.51 -25.86
CA GLN A 593 -3.30 12.62 -26.72
C GLN A 593 -3.26 11.21 -26.14
N ASP A 594 -4.42 10.67 -25.79
CA ASP A 594 -4.58 9.26 -25.45
C ASP A 594 -5.34 8.55 -26.56
N ASN A 595 -4.66 7.66 -27.29
CA ASN A 595 -5.23 6.99 -28.45
C ASN A 595 -5.84 8.01 -29.45
N LYS A 596 -7.16 7.99 -29.64
CA LYS A 596 -7.91 8.92 -30.50
C LYS A 596 -8.56 10.08 -29.74
N GLU A 597 -8.35 10.16 -28.43
CA GLU A 597 -8.96 11.15 -27.54
C GLU A 597 -7.95 12.20 -27.09
N LYS A 598 -8.33 13.47 -27.16
CA LYS A 598 -7.58 14.55 -26.53
C LYS A 598 -7.97 14.61 -25.06
N MET A 599 -6.99 14.60 -24.18
CA MET A 599 -7.13 14.56 -22.73
C MET A 599 -6.51 15.80 -22.10
N LEU A 600 -7.01 16.17 -20.92
CA LEU A 600 -6.45 17.22 -20.06
C LEU A 600 -6.13 16.61 -18.69
N PHE A 601 -4.85 16.63 -18.33
CA PHE A 601 -4.36 16.31 -16.99
C PHE A 601 -4.22 17.60 -16.18
N ILE A 602 -4.71 17.60 -14.94
CA ILE A 602 -4.56 18.72 -14.01
C ILE A 602 -4.13 18.16 -12.65
N VAL A 603 -3.16 18.82 -12.01
CA VAL A 603 -2.71 18.50 -10.66
C VAL A 603 -2.86 19.74 -9.78
N TYR A 604 -3.31 19.53 -8.55
CA TYR A 604 -3.53 20.57 -7.54
C TYR A 604 -2.75 20.20 -6.27
N ASN A 605 -2.03 21.15 -5.67
CA ASN A 605 -1.72 21.11 -4.24
C ASN A 605 -2.81 21.87 -3.49
N ILE A 606 -3.44 21.20 -2.53
CA ILE A 606 -4.46 21.78 -1.68
C ILE A 606 -4.05 21.73 -0.22
N ARG A 607 -4.44 22.76 0.53
CA ARG A 607 -4.19 22.82 1.98
C ARG A 607 -5.41 23.32 2.74
N LYS A 608 -5.68 22.71 3.88
CA LYS A 608 -6.77 23.12 4.78
C LYS A 608 -6.40 24.42 5.48
N SER A 609 -7.34 25.37 5.47
CA SER A 609 -7.16 26.72 6.04
C SER A 609 -7.24 26.77 7.56
#